data_AF-A0AAV0GK90-F1
#
_entry.id   AF-A0AAV0GK90-F1
#
_cell.length_a   1.000
_cell.length_b   1.000
_cell.length_c   1.000
_cell.angle_alpha   90.00
_cell.angle_beta   90.00
_cell.angle_gamma   90.00
#
_symmetry.space_group_name_H-M   'P 1'
#
loop_
_entity.id
_entity.type
_entity.pdbx_description
1 polymer ?
#
loop_
_entity_poly.entity_id
_entity_poly.type
_entity_poly.pdbx_seq_one_letter_code
_entity_poly.pdbx_strand_id
1 'polypeptide(L)'
;MASHCGSNTGCDRISQLPEDVKHIILECLSTREAARTALLSTQWHHVWLRHGRLVFDWEFEEGLHDRACPNLVKTITNVLFLRSGPVKKFRLQMSETTLQKPDLDLWCLFLSRNVLQSLKALLSLIVRCLLIGSGLRFMFQ
;
A
#
# COMPACT_ATOMS: atom_id res chain seq x y z
N MET A 1 44.83 -24.08 -4.82
CA MET A 1 44.37 -24.02 -3.42
C MET A 1 42.86 -23.98 -3.45
N ALA A 2 42.21 -25.07 -3.08
CA ALA A 2 40.75 -25.18 -3.05
C ALA A 2 40.23 -24.45 -1.81
N SER A 3 39.46 -23.39 -1.99
CA SER A 3 38.65 -22.80 -0.94
C SER A 3 37.28 -23.49 -0.94
N HIS A 4 37.22 -24.61 -0.24
CA HIS A 4 35.97 -25.21 0.19
C HIS A 4 35.54 -24.51 1.48
N CYS A 5 34.72 -23.47 1.38
CA CYS A 5 33.99 -22.96 2.54
C CYS A 5 32.60 -23.58 2.53
N GLY A 6 32.48 -24.71 3.23
CA GLY A 6 31.21 -25.21 3.70
C GLY A 6 30.66 -24.25 4.75
N SER A 7 29.68 -23.45 4.38
CA SER A 7 28.68 -22.95 5.30
C SER A 7 27.33 -23.39 4.78
N ASN A 8 26.75 -24.41 5.42
CA ASN A 8 25.34 -24.78 5.28
C ASN A 8 24.46 -23.70 5.95
N THR A 9 24.62 -22.45 5.54
CA THR A 9 23.63 -21.39 5.75
C THR A 9 22.64 -21.57 4.62
N GLY A 10 21.47 -22.14 4.92
CA GLY A 10 20.44 -22.41 3.93
C GLY A 10 20.29 -21.21 3.00
N CYS A 11 20.66 -21.39 1.72
CA CYS A 11 20.57 -20.32 0.74
C CYS A 11 19.18 -19.71 0.84
N ASP A 12 19.09 -18.39 0.97
CA ASP A 12 17.80 -17.69 0.99
C ASP A 12 17.21 -17.72 -0.42
N ARG A 13 16.60 -18.86 -0.74
CA ARG A 13 16.02 -19.17 -2.05
C ARG A 13 14.87 -18.25 -2.40
N ILE A 14 14.18 -17.71 -1.38
CA ILE A 14 13.04 -16.80 -1.55
C ILE A 14 13.55 -15.43 -1.98
N SER A 15 14.62 -14.91 -1.37
CA SER A 15 15.25 -13.67 -1.82
C SER A 15 15.97 -13.80 -3.15
N GLN A 16 16.46 -14.98 -3.53
CA GLN A 16 17.14 -15.22 -4.81
C GLN A 16 16.18 -15.36 -6.01
N LEU A 17 14.86 -15.34 -5.81
CA LEU A 17 13.90 -15.38 -6.90
C LEU A 17 14.08 -14.19 -7.86
N PRO A 18 13.92 -14.40 -9.18
CA PRO A 18 13.90 -13.31 -10.16
C PRO A 18 12.86 -12.23 -9.79
N GLU A 19 13.14 -10.97 -10.14
CA GLU A 19 12.26 -9.83 -9.84
C GLU A 19 10.83 -10.04 -10.35
N ASP A 20 10.68 -10.60 -11.55
CA ASP A 20 9.37 -10.89 -12.15
C ASP A 20 8.55 -11.91 -11.35
N VAL A 21 9.21 -12.93 -10.79
CA VAL A 21 8.55 -13.94 -9.95
C VAL A 21 8.11 -13.32 -8.63
N LYS A 22 8.94 -12.46 -8.03
CA LYS A 22 8.55 -11.70 -6.82
C LYS A 22 7.34 -10.81 -7.12
N HIS A 23 7.32 -10.15 -8.28
CA HIS A 23 6.18 -9.34 -8.71
C HIS A 23 4.89 -10.16 -8.79
N ILE A 24 4.93 -11.33 -9.44
CA ILE A 24 3.77 -12.25 -9.54
C ILE A 24 3.31 -12.67 -8.14
N ILE A 25 4.24 -13.02 -7.25
CA ILE A 25 3.92 -13.39 -5.87
C ILE A 25 3.20 -12.24 -5.16
N LEU A 26 3.72 -11.00 -5.25
CA LEU A 26 3.05 -9.84 -4.63
C LEU A 26 1.68 -9.54 -5.25
N GLU A 27 1.47 -9.83 -6.53
CA GLU A 27 0.15 -9.68 -7.19
C GLU A 27 -0.89 -10.67 -6.69
N CYS A 28 -0.48 -11.84 -6.23
CA CYS A 28 -1.35 -12.84 -5.61
C CYS A 28 -1.73 -12.50 -4.15
N LEU A 29 -1.05 -11.54 -3.53
CA LEU A 29 -1.25 -11.18 -2.13
C LEU A 29 -2.21 -9.99 -1.95
N SER A 30 -2.83 -9.90 -0.77
CA SER A 30 -3.43 -8.64 -0.32
C SER A 30 -2.35 -7.56 -0.15
N THR A 31 -2.73 -6.28 -0.16
CA THR A 31 -1.79 -5.18 0.08
C THR A 31 -1.11 -5.30 1.44
N ARG A 32 -1.83 -5.81 2.46
CA ARG A 32 -1.26 -6.08 3.80
C ARG A 32 -0.20 -7.17 3.74
N GLU A 33 -0.51 -8.31 3.14
CA GLU A 33 0.42 -9.44 3.03
C GLU A 33 1.63 -9.08 2.19
N ALA A 34 1.43 -8.40 1.06
CA ALA A 34 2.52 -7.92 0.22
C ALA A 34 3.46 -6.96 0.99
N ALA A 35 2.90 -6.05 1.79
CA ALA A 35 3.70 -5.18 2.66
C ALA A 35 4.46 -5.96 3.75
N ARG A 36 3.90 -7.06 4.27
CA ARG A 36 4.60 -7.95 5.21
C ARG A 36 5.72 -8.73 4.52
N THR A 37 5.47 -9.24 3.32
CA THR A 37 6.47 -9.95 2.50
C THR A 37 7.64 -9.03 2.14
N ALA A 38 7.39 -7.73 1.97
CA ALA A 38 8.44 -6.72 1.79
C ALA A 38 9.51 -6.72 2.90
N LEU A 39 9.17 -7.22 4.09
CA LEU A 39 10.10 -7.30 5.24
C LEU A 39 11.05 -8.50 5.18
N LEU A 40 10.84 -9.46 4.27
CA LEU A 40 11.67 -10.67 4.16
C LEU A 40 13.10 -10.34 3.70
N SER A 41 13.27 -9.37 2.80
CA SER A 41 14.58 -8.83 2.44
C SER A 41 14.48 -7.49 1.71
N THR A 42 15.61 -6.81 1.56
CA THR A 42 15.70 -5.55 0.81
C THR A 42 15.20 -5.70 -0.63
N GLN A 43 15.42 -6.85 -1.26
CA GLN A 43 14.93 -7.10 -2.62
C GLN A 43 13.40 -7.15 -2.67
N TRP A 44 12.75 -7.82 -1.72
CA TRP A 44 11.28 -7.81 -1.61
C TRP A 44 10.74 -6.41 -1.34
N HIS A 45 11.43 -5.64 -0.51
CA HIS A 45 11.08 -4.24 -0.26
C HIS A 45 11.13 -3.39 -1.55
N HIS A 46 12.18 -3.53 -2.36
CA HIS A 46 12.27 -2.81 -3.65
C HIS A 46 11.13 -3.16 -4.61
N VAL A 47 10.77 -4.45 -4.71
CA VAL A 47 9.64 -4.91 -5.53
C VAL A 47 8.32 -4.33 -5.00
N TRP A 48 8.12 -4.32 -3.68
CA TRP A 48 6.95 -3.73 -3.04
C TRP A 48 6.79 -2.23 -3.32
N LEU A 49 7.87 -1.45 -3.26
CA LEU A 49 7.84 -0.02 -3.57
C LEU A 49 7.47 0.29 -5.03
N ARG A 50 7.64 -0.69 -5.93
CA ARG A 50 7.24 -0.63 -7.34
C ARG A 50 5.87 -1.28 -7.62
N HIS A 51 5.36 -2.08 -6.68
CA HIS A 51 4.14 -2.86 -6.85
C HIS A 51 2.88 -1.98 -7.00
N GLY A 52 2.33 -1.86 -8.20
CA GLY A 52 1.32 -0.84 -8.53
C GLY A 52 -0.08 -1.01 -7.92
N ARG A 53 -0.35 -2.02 -7.09
CA ARG A 53 -1.67 -2.27 -6.49
C ARG A 53 -1.67 -1.98 -4.99
N LEU A 54 -2.42 -0.95 -4.60
CA LEU A 54 -2.64 -0.53 -3.23
C LEU A 54 -4.14 -0.57 -2.93
N VAL A 55 -4.54 -1.47 -2.05
CA VAL A 55 -5.92 -1.61 -1.56
C VAL A 55 -5.85 -1.54 -0.05
N PHE A 56 -6.37 -0.45 0.49
CA PHE A 56 -6.51 -0.22 1.93
C PHE A 56 -8.00 -0.36 2.25
N ASP A 57 -8.41 -1.54 2.69
CA ASP A 57 -9.77 -1.89 3.07
C ASP A 57 -9.88 -2.18 4.57
N TRP A 58 -11.08 -2.57 5.02
CA TRP A 58 -11.33 -2.86 6.43
C TRP A 58 -10.44 -4.00 6.97
N GLU A 59 -10.09 -4.99 6.12
CA GLU A 59 -9.19 -6.10 6.50
C GLU A 59 -7.75 -5.58 6.69
N PHE A 60 -7.33 -4.61 5.88
CA PHE A 60 -6.06 -3.91 6.08
C PHE A 60 -6.05 -3.12 7.41
N GLU A 61 -7.13 -2.40 7.72
CA GLU A 61 -7.30 -1.60 8.94
C GLU A 61 -7.33 -2.47 10.21
N GLU A 62 -8.20 -3.48 10.25
CA GLU A 62 -8.30 -4.46 11.34
C GLU A 62 -6.94 -5.11 11.61
N GLY A 63 -6.23 -5.39 10.52
CA GLY A 63 -4.91 -5.97 10.56
C GLY A 63 -3.80 -5.14 11.20
N LEU A 64 -4.00 -3.83 11.35
CA LEU A 64 -3.08 -2.93 12.02
C LEU A 64 -3.44 -2.77 13.50
N HIS A 65 -4.66 -3.08 13.90
CA HIS A 65 -5.13 -3.02 15.30
C HIS A 65 -4.51 -4.12 16.19
N ASP A 66 -4.18 -5.27 15.59
CA ASP A 66 -3.54 -6.43 16.25
C ASP A 66 -2.10 -6.15 16.75
N ARG A 67 -1.55 -4.98 16.42
CA ARG A 67 -0.25 -4.52 16.89
C ARG A 67 -0.45 -3.15 17.48
N ALA A 68 0.32 -2.77 18.49
CA ALA A 68 0.44 -1.40 18.99
C ALA A 68 1.09 -0.46 17.93
N CYS A 69 0.69 -0.58 16.66
CA CYS A 69 1.23 0.07 15.49
C CYS A 69 0.50 1.40 15.22
N PRO A 70 1.19 2.34 14.57
CA PRO A 70 0.83 3.75 14.58
C PRO A 70 -0.40 4.04 13.72
N ASN A 71 -1.00 5.21 13.99
CA ASN A 71 -2.04 5.88 13.20
C ASN A 71 -2.07 5.40 11.73
N LEU A 72 -3.16 4.74 11.34
CA LEU A 72 -3.43 4.18 10.01
C LEU A 72 -3.10 5.18 8.88
N VAL A 73 -3.46 6.45 9.09
CA VAL A 73 -3.15 7.55 8.17
C VAL A 73 -1.65 7.68 7.97
N LYS A 74 -0.86 7.70 9.05
CA LYS A 74 0.61 7.78 8.97
C LYS A 74 1.19 6.60 8.20
N THR A 75 0.68 5.40 8.42
CA THR A 75 1.12 4.19 7.72
C THR A 75 0.85 4.31 6.22
N ILE A 76 -0.36 4.70 5.83
CA ILE A 76 -0.74 4.87 4.41
C ILE A 76 0.08 6.00 3.77
N THR A 77 0.25 7.13 4.45
CA THR A 77 1.09 8.25 3.99
C THR A 77 2.51 7.79 3.70
N ASN A 78 3.13 7.04 4.62
CA ASN A 78 4.47 6.50 4.42
C ASN A 78 4.53 5.53 3.24
N VAL A 79 3.56 4.62 3.15
CA VAL A 79 3.47 3.67 2.03
C VAL A 79 3.32 4.40 0.70
N LEU A 80 2.58 5.50 0.63
CA LEU A 80 2.45 6.29 -0.59
C LEU A 80 3.76 7.01 -0.92
N PHE A 81 4.38 7.69 0.04
CA PHE A 81 5.53 8.55 -0.21
C PHE A 81 6.84 7.83 -0.50
N LEU A 82 7.00 6.60 0.01
CA LEU A 82 8.21 5.82 -0.22
C LEU A 82 8.26 5.15 -1.60
N ARG A 83 7.21 5.23 -2.41
CA ARG A 83 7.10 4.46 -3.65
C ARG A 83 7.98 5.00 -4.75
N SER A 84 8.45 4.08 -5.58
CA SER A 84 9.24 4.38 -6.77
C SER A 84 8.55 3.75 -7.98
N GLY A 85 7.36 4.26 -8.33
CA GLY A 85 6.63 3.78 -9.52
C GLY A 85 5.15 4.16 -9.52
N PRO A 86 4.48 4.07 -10.68
CA PRO A 86 3.09 4.44 -10.81
C PRO A 86 2.17 3.48 -10.04
N VAL A 87 1.12 4.01 -9.43
CA VAL A 87 0.07 3.22 -8.77
C VAL A 87 -1.02 2.89 -9.81
N LYS A 88 -1.01 1.66 -10.32
CA LYS A 88 -1.97 1.17 -11.32
C LYS A 88 -3.37 0.98 -10.74
N LYS A 89 -3.47 0.61 -9.47
CA LYS A 89 -4.74 0.37 -8.77
C LYS A 89 -4.65 0.91 -7.35
N PHE A 90 -5.50 1.87 -7.02
CA PHE A 90 -5.64 2.42 -5.67
C PHE A 90 -7.08 2.26 -5.20
N ARG A 91 -7.28 1.71 -3.99
CA ARG A 91 -8.57 1.69 -3.29
C ARG A 91 -8.36 2.05 -1.83
N LEU A 92 -9.25 2.88 -1.31
CA LEU A 92 -9.27 3.32 0.07
C LEU A 92 -10.69 3.16 0.61
N GLN A 93 -10.85 2.30 1.61
CA GLN A 93 -12.07 2.14 2.40
C GLN A 93 -11.64 2.28 3.85
N MET A 94 -11.94 3.45 4.45
CA MET A 94 -11.62 3.74 5.83
C MET A 94 -12.83 4.32 6.54
N SER A 95 -12.84 4.17 7.85
CA SER A 95 -13.81 4.78 8.76
C SER A 95 -13.76 6.32 8.68
N GLU A 96 -14.92 6.96 8.70
CA GLU A 96 -15.07 8.42 8.52
C GLU A 96 -14.36 9.25 9.60
N THR A 97 -14.16 8.68 10.79
CA THR A 97 -13.55 9.35 11.94
C THR A 97 -12.02 9.40 11.88
N THR A 98 -11.40 8.61 11.00
CA THR A 98 -9.95 8.39 11.01
C THR A 98 -9.19 9.32 10.06
N LEU A 99 -9.86 9.89 9.05
CA LEU A 99 -9.20 10.57 7.94
C LEU A 99 -9.54 12.07 7.88
N GLN A 100 -8.53 12.93 8.01
CA GLN A 100 -8.72 14.38 7.94
C GLN A 100 -8.55 14.92 6.51
N LYS A 101 -9.17 16.06 6.23
CA LYS A 101 -9.11 16.72 4.92
C LYS A 101 -7.66 17.02 4.43
N PRO A 102 -6.72 17.49 5.27
CA PRO A 102 -5.35 17.73 4.82
C PRO A 102 -4.63 16.47 4.34
N ASP A 103 -4.88 15.32 4.99
CA ASP A 103 -4.31 14.03 4.57
C ASP A 103 -4.86 13.61 3.21
N LEU A 104 -6.15 13.81 2.99
CA LEU A 104 -6.82 13.55 1.72
C LEU A 104 -6.26 14.41 0.58
N ASP A 105 -6.09 15.71 0.81
CA ASP A 105 -5.52 16.64 -0.18
C ASP A 105 -4.08 16.24 -0.53
N LEU A 106 -3.28 15.86 0.47
CA LEU A 106 -1.91 15.37 0.31
C LEU A 106 -1.87 14.09 -0.54
N TRP A 107 -2.76 13.13 -0.26
CA TRP A 107 -2.82 11.87 -1.00
C TRP A 107 -3.34 12.07 -2.42
N CYS A 108 -4.34 12.93 -2.62
CA CYS A 108 -4.81 13.34 -3.95
C CYS A 108 -3.68 13.96 -4.78
N LEU A 109 -2.89 14.85 -4.17
CA LEU A 109 -1.76 15.48 -4.84
C LEU A 109 -0.69 14.45 -5.22
N PHE A 110 -0.37 13.53 -4.32
CA PHE A 110 0.59 12.47 -4.60
C PHE A 110 0.11 11.54 -5.72
N LEU A 111 -1.14 11.09 -5.66
CA LEU A 111 -1.72 10.18 -6.64
C LEU A 111 -1.86 10.87 -8.00
N SER A 112 -2.35 12.11 -8.06
CA SER A 112 -2.47 12.84 -9.34
C SER A 112 -1.14 13.02 -10.06
N ARG A 113 -0.05 13.25 -9.31
CA ARG A 113 1.31 13.38 -9.88
C ARG A 113 1.91 12.06 -10.35
N ASN A 114 1.51 10.93 -9.75
CA ASN A 114 2.14 9.63 -10.00
C ASN A 114 1.21 8.63 -10.75
N VAL A 115 -0.02 9.03 -11.10
CA VAL A 115 -1.08 8.11 -11.55
C VAL A 115 -2.03 8.74 -12.58
N LEU A 116 -1.72 8.62 -13.88
CA LEU A 116 -2.68 8.96 -14.94
C LEU A 116 -3.38 7.72 -15.55
N GLN A 117 -3.85 6.81 -14.69
CA GLN A 117 -4.89 5.81 -15.06
C GLN A 117 -5.94 5.54 -13.97
N SER A 118 -5.82 6.10 -12.76
CA SER A 118 -6.76 5.88 -11.64
C SER A 118 -7.71 7.07 -11.40
N LEU A 119 -8.17 7.74 -12.46
CA LEU A 119 -9.12 8.86 -12.36
C LEU A 119 -10.39 8.48 -11.55
N LYS A 120 -10.80 7.21 -11.57
CA LYS A 120 -11.90 6.67 -10.74
C LYS A 120 -11.62 6.71 -9.24
N ALA A 121 -10.37 6.50 -8.80
CA ALA A 121 -10.01 6.51 -7.39
C ALA A 121 -10.02 7.93 -6.83
N LEU A 122 -9.46 8.89 -7.59
CA LEU A 122 -9.55 10.32 -7.31
C LEU A 122 -11.00 10.81 -7.26
N LEU A 123 -11.83 10.42 -8.24
CA LEU A 123 -13.26 10.75 -8.24
C LEU A 123 -13.99 10.16 -7.03
N SER A 124 -13.70 8.91 -6.64
CA SER A 124 -14.32 8.32 -5.45
C SER A 124 -13.93 9.03 -4.15
N LEU A 125 -12.69 9.52 -4.06
CA LEU A 125 -12.19 10.25 -2.91
C LEU A 125 -12.77 11.67 -2.87
N ILE A 126 -12.79 12.37 -4.01
CA ILE A 126 -13.36 13.71 -4.16
C ILE A 126 -14.87 13.69 -3.92
N VAL A 127 -15.62 12.73 -4.47
CA VAL A 127 -17.07 12.60 -4.23
C VAL A 127 -17.36 12.39 -2.74
N ARG A 128 -16.56 11.56 -2.05
CA ARG A 128 -16.66 11.43 -0.59
C ARG A 128 -16.34 12.75 0.11
N CYS A 129 -15.26 13.45 -0.28
CA CYS A 129 -14.92 14.77 0.29
C CYS A 129 -16.00 15.84 0.07
N LEU A 130 -16.66 15.85 -1.10
CA LEU A 130 -17.72 16.81 -1.40
C LEU A 130 -19.01 16.50 -0.62
N LEU A 131 -19.34 15.22 -0.42
CA LEU A 131 -20.42 14.80 0.49
C LEU A 131 -20.11 15.15 1.95
N ILE A 132 -18.83 15.25 2.34
CA ILE A 132 -18.39 15.64 3.69
C ILE A 132 -18.39 17.17 3.87
N GLY A 133 -18.03 17.93 2.82
CA GLY A 133 -17.95 19.40 2.87
C GLY A 133 -19.28 20.12 2.72
N SER A 134 -20.30 19.45 2.18
CA SER A 134 -21.67 19.91 2.21
C SER A 134 -22.37 19.15 3.31
N GLY A 135 -22.77 19.81 4.40
CA GLY A 135 -23.56 19.24 5.50
C GLY A 135 -24.97 18.80 5.08
N LEU A 136 -25.08 18.12 3.94
CA LEU A 136 -26.28 17.49 3.45
C LEU A 136 -26.40 16.13 4.14
N ARG A 137 -26.96 16.25 5.34
CA ARG A 137 -27.70 15.21 6.05
C ARG A 137 -28.75 14.61 5.11
N PHE A 138 -28.34 13.74 4.19
CA PHE A 138 -29.26 12.89 3.45
C PHE A 138 -29.39 11.57 4.19
N MET A 139 -30.48 11.50 4.95
CA MET A 139 -31.23 10.26 5.19
C MET A 139 -31.19 9.39 3.93
N PHE A 140 -30.65 8.18 4.02
CA PHE A 140 -31.19 7.07 3.27
C PHE A 140 -31.24 5.84 4.18
N GLN A 141 -32.49 5.45 4.40
CA GLN A 141 -32.98 4.18 4.91
C GLN A 141 -32.63 3.04 3.96
#